data_AF-A0A8X6RY76-F1
#
_entry.id   AF-A0A8X6RY76-F1
#
_cell.length_a   1.000
_cell.length_b   1.000
_cell.length_c   1.000
_cell.angle_alpha   90.00
_cell.angle_beta   90.00
_cell.angle_gamma   90.00
#
_symmetry.space_group_name_H-M   'P 1'
#
loop_
_entity.id
_entity.type
_entity.pdbx_description
1 polymer ?
#
loop_
_entity_poly.entity_id
_entity_poly.type
_entity_poly.pdbx_seq_one_letter_code
_entity_poly.pdbx_strand_id
1 'polypeptide(L)'
;MSKYLPLKDFVWSDNDLTEQDILNLSDESDVGYILEVDLEYPSDLHDKHSDFPLAPENKPPPNCKEPRLLTTLEPKTKYVLHYSKLKLYLKLGLVLKKFIAF
;
A
#
# COMPACT_ATOMS: atom_id res chain seq x y z
N MET A 1 5.41 -9.22 19.91
CA MET A 1 4.45 -8.42 19.12
C MET A 1 3.61 -9.39 18.29
N SER A 2 2.41 -9.73 18.75
CA SER A 2 1.45 -10.57 18.03
C SER A 2 0.27 -9.69 17.61
N LYS A 3 -0.11 -9.73 16.32
CA LYS A 3 -1.32 -9.08 15.81
C LYS A 3 -2.28 -10.15 15.28
N TYR A 4 -3.58 -9.81 15.24
CA TYR A 4 -4.60 -10.66 14.64
C TYR A 4 -4.32 -10.83 13.13
N LEU A 5 -4.49 -12.06 12.64
CA LEU A 5 -4.35 -12.42 11.24
C LEU A 5 -5.74 -12.80 10.71
N PRO A 6 -6.17 -12.29 9.54
CA PRO A 6 -7.43 -12.72 8.95
C PRO A 6 -7.36 -14.20 8.57
N LEU A 7 -8.35 -14.99 9.01
CA LEU A 7 -8.35 -16.45 8.84
C LEU A 7 -9.37 -16.95 7.82
N LYS A 8 -10.52 -16.27 7.67
CA LYS A 8 -11.65 -16.72 6.85
C LYS A 8 -12.59 -15.55 6.52
N ASP A 9 -13.60 -15.82 5.68
CA ASP A 9 -14.69 -14.91 5.33
C ASP A 9 -14.25 -13.66 4.53
N PHE A 10 -13.28 -13.81 3.63
CA PHE A 10 -12.92 -12.76 2.67
C PHE A 10 -14.05 -12.56 1.65
N VAL A 11 -14.56 -11.33 1.55
CA VAL A 11 -15.65 -10.96 0.66
C VAL A 11 -15.22 -9.74 -0.15
N TRP A 12 -15.42 -9.80 -1.46
CA TRP A 12 -15.23 -8.66 -2.35
C TRP A 12 -16.28 -7.58 -2.04
N SER A 13 -15.83 -6.39 -1.70
CA SER A 13 -16.68 -5.26 -1.37
C SER A 13 -16.35 -4.06 -2.25
N ASP A 14 -17.25 -3.71 -3.17
CA ASP A 14 -17.16 -2.51 -4.00
C ASP A 14 -17.48 -1.21 -3.23
N ASN A 15 -17.32 -1.21 -1.91
CA ASN A 15 -17.64 -0.04 -1.10
C ASN A 15 -16.71 1.13 -1.45
N ASP A 16 -17.30 2.28 -1.78
CA ASP A 16 -16.64 3.58 -1.82
C ASP A 16 -16.23 3.99 -0.41
N LEU A 17 -15.19 3.35 0.15
CA LEU A 17 -14.54 3.80 1.38
C LEU A 17 -13.91 5.18 1.13
N THR A 18 -13.91 6.06 2.13
CA THR A 18 -13.16 7.33 2.04
C THR A 18 -11.78 7.19 2.68
N GLU A 19 -10.85 8.09 2.35
CA GLU A 19 -9.53 8.15 2.98
C GLU A 19 -9.63 8.25 4.51
N GLN A 20 -10.64 8.99 4.99
CA GLN A 20 -10.91 9.19 6.41
C GLN A 20 -11.37 7.90 7.09
N ASP A 21 -12.19 7.08 6.41
CA ASP A 21 -12.59 5.77 6.94
C ASP A 21 -11.37 4.85 7.13
N ILE A 22 -10.46 4.84 6.16
CA ILE A 22 -9.25 4.01 6.24
C ILE A 22 -8.30 4.49 7.35
N LEU A 23 -8.13 5.81 7.49
CA LEU A 23 -7.27 6.40 8.53
C LEU A 23 -7.85 6.23 9.94
N ASN A 24 -9.18 6.32 10.06
CA ASN A 24 -9.91 6.17 11.33
C ASN A 24 -10.08 4.72 11.75
N LEU A 25 -9.87 3.74 10.85
CA LEU A 25 -9.95 2.33 11.21
C LEU A 25 -8.92 1.99 12.29
N SER A 26 -9.40 1.36 13.37
CA SER A 26 -8.56 0.87 14.43
C SER A 26 -7.74 -0.33 13.95
N ASP A 27 -6.47 -0.39 14.33
CA ASP A 27 -5.58 -1.52 14.07
C ASP A 27 -6.03 -2.82 14.77
N GLU A 28 -6.98 -2.72 15.72
CA GLU A 28 -7.59 -3.83 16.46
C GLU A 28 -9.04 -4.13 16.02
N SER A 29 -9.46 -3.56 14.89
CA SER A 29 -10.77 -3.87 14.29
C SER A 29 -10.87 -5.35 13.96
N ASP A 30 -12.05 -5.93 14.21
CA ASP A 30 -12.38 -7.31 13.82
C ASP A 30 -12.41 -7.49 12.29
N VAL A 31 -12.68 -6.39 11.56
CA VAL A 31 -12.70 -6.34 10.10
C VAL A 31 -11.49 -5.56 9.59
N GLY A 32 -10.78 -6.13 8.62
CA GLY A 32 -9.68 -5.49 7.89
C GLY A 32 -9.94 -5.46 6.39
N TYR A 33 -9.34 -4.47 5.71
CA TYR A 33 -9.49 -4.28 4.27
C TYR A 33 -8.17 -4.51 3.52
N ILE A 34 -8.29 -5.09 2.34
CA ILE A 34 -7.23 -5.14 1.33
C ILE A 34 -7.63 -4.15 0.23
N LEU A 35 -6.73 -3.25 -0.10
CA LEU A 35 -7.03 -2.10 -0.96
C LEU A 35 -6.09 -2.13 -2.16
N GLU A 36 -6.62 -1.90 -3.37
CA GLU A 36 -5.84 -1.50 -4.53
C GLU A 36 -5.69 0.01 -4.53
N VAL A 37 -4.46 0.52 -4.48
CA VAL A 37 -4.18 1.95 -4.34
C VAL A 37 -3.24 2.47 -5.43
N ASP A 38 -3.45 3.72 -5.81
CA ASP A 38 -2.51 4.53 -6.59
C ASP A 38 -1.81 5.50 -5.63
N LEU A 39 -0.48 5.35 -5.48
CA LEU A 39 0.37 6.15 -4.61
C LEU A 39 1.33 6.99 -5.43
N GLU A 40 1.43 8.27 -5.10
CA GLU A 40 2.45 9.16 -5.61
C GLU A 40 3.61 9.27 -4.63
N TYR A 41 4.82 9.21 -5.20
CA TYR A 41 6.07 9.34 -4.47
C TYR A 41 6.62 10.75 -4.68
N PRO A 42 6.49 11.67 -3.70
CA PRO A 42 6.99 13.02 -3.86
C PRO A 42 8.53 13.02 -3.90
N SER A 43 9.08 13.85 -4.77
CA SER A 43 10.53 13.93 -5.02
C SER A 43 11.31 14.31 -3.76
N ASP A 44 10.72 15.10 -2.85
CA ASP A 44 11.31 15.50 -1.58
C ASP A 44 11.63 14.32 -0.65
N LEU A 45 10.97 13.18 -0.83
CA LEU A 45 11.21 11.97 -0.04
C LEU A 45 12.28 11.05 -0.63
N HIS A 46 12.77 11.31 -1.84
CA HIS A 46 13.72 10.43 -2.53
C HIS A 46 15.03 10.30 -1.77
N ASP A 47 15.57 11.42 -1.27
CA ASP A 47 16.81 11.41 -0.50
C ASP A 47 16.63 10.65 0.83
N LYS A 48 15.50 10.87 1.51
CA LYS A 48 15.20 10.26 2.81
C LYS A 48 14.98 8.74 2.72
N HIS A 49 14.41 8.28 1.61
CA HIS A 49 14.06 6.88 1.41
C HIS A 49 14.98 6.17 0.39
N SER A 50 16.14 6.75 0.12
CA SER A 50 17.13 6.20 -0.81
C SER A 50 17.59 4.79 -0.42
N ASP A 51 17.79 4.54 0.88
CA ASP A 51 18.17 3.22 1.40
C ASP A 51 17.00 2.23 1.48
N PHE A 52 15.78 2.73 1.78
CA PHE A 52 14.59 1.89 2.00
C PHE A 52 13.35 2.44 1.28
N PRO A 53 13.26 2.25 -0.05
CA PRO A 53 12.07 2.61 -0.80
C PRO A 53 10.85 1.82 -0.32
N LEU A 54 9.72 2.52 -0.21
CA LEU A 54 8.45 1.96 0.20
C LEU A 54 7.72 1.33 -1.00
N ALA A 55 6.84 0.37 -0.72
CA ALA A 55 6.02 -0.32 -1.72
C ALA A 55 6.85 -0.95 -2.88
N PRO A 56 7.67 -1.97 -2.59
CA PRO A 56 8.39 -2.69 -3.62
C PRO A 56 7.42 -3.40 -4.57
N GLU A 57 7.77 -3.42 -5.86
CA GLU A 57 6.93 -4.00 -6.92
C GLU A 57 7.61 -5.19 -7.57
N ASN A 58 6.82 -6.17 -8.00
CA ASN A 58 7.33 -7.31 -8.74
C ASN A 58 7.29 -7.03 -10.25
N LYS A 59 8.41 -6.57 -10.82
CA LYS A 59 8.53 -6.16 -12.24
C LYS A 59 9.87 -6.62 -12.83
N PRO A 60 9.95 -6.90 -14.14
CA PRO A 60 11.22 -7.17 -14.79
C PRO A 60 12.07 -5.89 -14.84
N PRO A 61 13.36 -5.93 -14.43
CA PRO A 61 14.24 -4.78 -14.60
C PRO A 61 14.58 -4.60 -16.09
N PRO A 62 15.04 -3.41 -16.53
CA PRO A 62 15.24 -3.08 -17.95
C PRO A 62 16.19 -4.02 -18.69
N ASN A 63 17.05 -4.76 -17.98
CA ASN A 63 18.03 -5.68 -18.55
C ASN A 63 17.72 -7.17 -18.30
N CYS A 64 16.59 -7.52 -17.69
CA CYS A 64 16.23 -8.92 -17.41
C CYS A 64 14.74 -9.16 -17.66
N LYS A 65 14.41 -10.28 -18.31
CA LYS A 65 13.02 -10.66 -18.60
C LYS A 65 12.30 -11.26 -17.38
N GLU A 66 13.06 -11.73 -16.40
CA GLU A 66 12.52 -12.39 -15.23
C GLU A 66 12.02 -11.36 -14.20
N PRO A 67 10.81 -11.55 -13.64
CA PRO A 67 10.26 -10.67 -12.62
C PRO A 67 11.13 -10.72 -11.36
N ARG A 68 11.49 -9.55 -10.84
CA ARG A 68 12.23 -9.40 -9.58
C ARG A 68 11.49 -8.40 -8.70
N LEU A 69 11.74 -8.49 -7.39
CA LEU A 69 11.27 -7.48 -6.47
C LEU A 69 12.14 -6.22 -6.61
N LEU A 70 11.55 -5.13 -7.13
CA LEU A 70 12.23 -3.87 -7.38
C LEU A 70 11.76 -2.81 -6.38
N THR A 71 12.74 -2.14 -5.78
CA THR A 71 12.55 -1.02 -4.85
C THR A 71 12.71 0.30 -5.62
N THR A 72 11.73 0.64 -6.46
CA THR A 72 11.75 1.92 -7.21
C THR A 72 11.04 3.02 -6.43
N LEU A 73 11.58 4.25 -6.50
CA LEU A 73 10.97 5.49 -5.97
C LEU A 73 9.94 6.09 -6.95
N GLU A 74 9.47 5.29 -7.91
CA GLU A 74 8.49 5.70 -8.89
C GLU A 74 7.09 5.70 -8.29
N PRO A 75 6.15 6.49 -8.85
CA PRO A 75 4.74 6.39 -8.48
C PRO A 75 4.23 4.96 -8.69
N LYS A 76 3.39 4.52 -7.77
CA LYS A 76 2.81 3.16 -7.74
C LYS A 76 1.37 3.23 -8.20
N THR A 77 0.99 2.36 -9.11
CA THR A 77 -0.37 2.28 -9.65
C THR A 77 -0.92 0.88 -9.45
N LYS A 78 -2.19 0.76 -9.06
CA LYS A 78 -2.87 -0.52 -8.81
C LYS A 78 -2.13 -1.42 -7.80
N TYR A 79 -1.57 -0.81 -6.76
CA TYR A 79 -0.80 -1.52 -5.76
C TYR A 79 -1.74 -2.12 -4.71
N VAL A 80 -1.73 -3.45 -4.56
CA VAL A 80 -2.57 -4.13 -3.58
C VAL A 80 -1.87 -4.20 -2.24
N LEU A 81 -2.48 -3.65 -1.19
CA LEU A 81 -1.93 -3.64 0.16
C LEU A 81 -3.00 -3.65 1.26
N HIS A 82 -2.61 -4.07 2.46
CA HIS A 82 -3.48 -4.04 3.64
C HIS A 82 -3.57 -2.63 4.24
N TYR A 83 -4.74 -2.24 4.76
CA TYR A 83 -4.99 -0.90 5.29
C TYR A 83 -3.94 -0.41 6.31
N SER A 84 -3.44 -1.28 7.20
CA SER A 84 -2.41 -0.90 8.18
C SER A 84 -1.08 -0.48 7.53
N LYS A 85 -0.75 -1.08 6.38
CA LYS A 85 0.43 -0.66 5.59
C LYS A 85 0.18 0.66 4.90
N LEU A 86 -1.05 0.91 4.42
CA LEU A 86 -1.42 2.21 3.85
C LEU A 86 -1.20 3.33 4.87
N LYS A 87 -1.71 3.13 6.09
CA LYS A 87 -1.59 4.08 7.20
C LYS A 87 -0.13 4.41 7.52
N LEU A 88 0.74 3.39 7.47
CA LEU A 88 2.18 3.59 7.62
C LEU A 88 2.77 4.41 6.47
N TYR A 89 2.39 4.10 5.23
CA TYR A 89 2.88 4.79 4.03
C TYR A 89 2.49 6.27 4.01
N LEU A 90 1.23 6.57 4.34
CA LEU A 90 0.74 7.94 4.51
C LEU A 90 1.52 8.68 5.60
N LYS A 91 1.78 8.03 6.74
CA LYS A 91 2.59 8.60 7.84
C LYS A 91 4.04 8.88 7.43
N LEU A 92 4.59 8.09 6.51
CA LEU A 92 5.94 8.29 5.96
C LEU A 92 5.97 9.33 4.84
N GLY A 93 4.82 9.83 4.39
CA GLY A 93 4.69 10.96 3.46
C GLY A 93 4.32 10.59 2.02
N LEU A 94 3.95 9.33 1.75
CA LEU A 94 3.36 8.96 0.46
C LEU A 94 2.00 9.64 0.29
N VAL A 95 1.68 10.02 -0.94
CA VAL A 95 0.41 10.69 -1.27
C VAL A 95 -0.51 9.69 -1.95
N LEU A 96 -1.73 9.53 -1.43
CA LEU A 96 -2.74 8.67 -2.03
C LEU A 96 -3.50 9.44 -3.11
N LYS A 97 -3.57 8.90 -4.33
CA LYS A 97 -4.32 9.51 -5.45
C LYS A 97 -5.69 8.88 -5.65
N LYS A 98 -5.73 7.55 -5.60
CA LYS A 98 -6.94 6.76 -5.82
C LYS A 98 -6.82 5.46 -5.05
N PHE A 99 -7.95 4.91 -4.66
CA PHE A 99 -8.01 3.53 -4.20
C PHE A 99 -9.34 2.88 -4.53
N ILE A 100 -9.34 1.56 -4.52
CA ILE A 100 -10.49 0.69 -4.66
C ILE A 100 -10.38 -0.33 -3.53
N ALA A 101 -11.47 -0.50 -2.78
CA ALA A 101 -11.55 -1.52 -1.75
C ALA A 101 -11.95 -2.86 -2.36
N PHE A 102 -11.42 -3.93 -1.76
CA PHE A 102 -11.80 -5.30 -2.06
C PHE A 102 -12.28 -5.96 -0.78
#